data_AF-A0AAD5KMP4-F1
#
_entry.id   AF-A0AAD5KMP4-F1
#
_cell.length_a   1.000
_cell.length_b   1.000
_cell.length_c   1.000
_cell.angle_alpha   90.00
_cell.angle_beta   90.00
_cell.angle_gamma   90.00
#
_symmetry.space_group_name_H-M   'P 1'
#
loop_
_entity.id
_entity.type
_entity.pdbx_description
1 polymer ?
#
loop_
_entity_poly.entity_id
_entity_poly.type
_entity_poly.pdbx_seq_one_letter_code
_entity_poly.pdbx_strand_id
1 'polypeptide(L)'
;MRGFRDEAPATLPIGEYLSGSTEAGLYRLRYAPAGTNLWTLARGAAKRLRVRIDVSGEGNIRIIADDVSVLPGKAVRGLRQVVRQRHTLKFISAPHQGRVASALATDRSTKDIARLTSRKTDLQHDDWRYLHRARLDLLPLRGYSWSSSDNKTCRHCGESSENGFHVLNNCRVNLTLATQRHDAVLELLYQLLSRKGYTAIINRELPESRLKPDVELEVSGTRLMIDVAVSYDISDNLQAAYNRKVTKYQHLGQVLPLVLGSLGSWYPMNEDIRSLLGIDHRSWCTFRRRSRLAAIKGSMEMIREHLATTDDHNIHM
;
A
#
# COMPACT_ATOMS: atom_id res chain seq x y z
N MET A 1 9.30 -4.53 62.63
CA MET A 1 8.67 -5.63 61.88
C MET A 1 7.21 -5.26 61.59
N ARG A 2 6.90 -4.87 60.35
CA ARG A 2 5.49 -4.79 59.90
C ARG A 2 5.16 -6.17 59.30
N GLY A 3 4.19 -6.86 59.88
CA GLY A 3 3.76 -8.17 59.42
C GLY A 3 3.28 -8.11 57.97
N PHE A 4 3.88 -8.94 57.13
CA PHE A 4 3.33 -9.26 55.82
C PHE A 4 2.15 -10.20 56.05
N ARG A 5 0.94 -9.77 55.64
CA ARG A 5 -0.21 -10.67 55.61
C ARG A 5 -0.02 -11.64 54.44
N ASP A 6 0.06 -12.92 54.76
CA ASP A 6 -0.17 -14.01 53.83
C ASP A 6 -1.65 -14.01 53.44
N GLU A 7 -2.01 -13.23 52.43
CA GLU A 7 -3.26 -13.42 51.72
C GLU A 7 -3.04 -14.52 50.68
N ALA A 8 -3.50 -15.73 51.01
CA ALA A 8 -3.70 -16.79 50.02
C ALA A 8 -4.54 -16.23 48.85
N PRO A 9 -4.30 -16.66 47.59
CA PRO A 9 -4.94 -16.08 46.41
C PRO A 9 -6.41 -16.52 46.35
N ALA A 10 -7.27 -15.87 47.13
CA ALA A 10 -8.64 -16.31 47.31
C ALA A 10 -9.70 -15.39 46.69
N THR A 11 -9.37 -14.19 46.18
CA THR A 11 -10.45 -13.24 45.83
C THR A 11 -10.27 -12.40 44.57
N LEU A 12 -9.17 -12.49 43.83
CA LEU A 12 -9.06 -11.84 42.52
C LEU A 12 -8.84 -12.91 41.44
N PRO A 13 -9.67 -12.95 40.38
CA PRO A 13 -9.50 -13.94 39.32
C PRO A 13 -8.08 -13.88 38.80
N ILE A 14 -7.37 -15.02 38.78
CA ILE A 14 -6.01 -15.12 38.23
C ILE A 14 -5.95 -14.49 36.83
N GLY A 15 -7.05 -14.54 36.07
CA GLY A 15 -7.18 -13.84 34.80
C GLY A 15 -7.13 -12.32 34.86
N GLU A 16 -7.67 -11.68 35.89
CA GLU A 16 -7.56 -10.23 36.07
C GLU A 16 -6.13 -9.83 36.44
N TYR A 17 -5.44 -10.59 37.28
CA TYR A 17 -4.03 -10.32 37.61
C TYR A 17 -3.10 -10.49 36.39
N LEU A 18 -3.29 -11.56 35.62
CA LEU A 18 -2.49 -11.87 34.43
C LEU A 18 -2.90 -11.07 33.19
N SER A 19 -4.05 -10.38 33.24
CA SER A 19 -4.46 -9.45 32.18
C SER A 19 -3.51 -8.26 32.03
N GLY A 20 -2.67 -8.00 33.04
CA GLY A 20 -1.83 -6.81 33.10
C GLY A 20 -2.57 -5.55 33.55
N SER A 21 -3.86 -5.64 33.90
CA SER A 21 -4.66 -4.52 34.43
C SER A 21 -4.04 -3.91 35.69
N THR A 22 -4.13 -2.58 35.79
CA THR A 22 -3.78 -1.79 36.97
C THR A 22 -5.00 -1.35 37.77
N GLU A 23 -6.20 -1.65 37.28
CA GLU A 23 -7.46 -1.32 37.93
C GLU A 23 -7.67 -2.20 39.18
N ALA A 24 -8.65 -1.84 40.01
CA ALA A 24 -9.03 -2.57 41.23
C ALA A 24 -7.89 -2.85 42.24
N GLY A 25 -6.80 -2.06 42.22
CA GLY A 25 -5.70 -2.23 43.17
C GLY A 25 -4.81 -3.46 42.91
N LEU A 26 -4.92 -4.09 41.73
CA LEU A 26 -4.17 -5.30 41.36
C LEU A 26 -2.65 -5.14 41.50
N TYR A 27 -2.10 -3.92 41.45
CA TYR A 27 -0.68 -3.63 41.67
C TYR A 27 -0.19 -3.95 43.08
N ARG A 28 -1.11 -4.08 44.05
CA ARG A 28 -0.79 -4.39 45.47
C ARG A 28 -0.63 -5.90 45.72
N LEU A 29 -1.12 -6.75 44.81
CA LEU A 29 -1.04 -8.20 44.93
C LEU A 29 0.38 -8.71 44.70
N ARG A 30 0.91 -9.45 45.69
CA ARG A 30 2.14 -10.24 45.58
C ARG A 30 1.82 -11.70 45.84
N TYR A 31 2.08 -12.56 44.86
CA TYR A 31 1.80 -14.00 44.97
C TYR A 31 2.93 -14.80 45.66
N ALA A 32 4.00 -14.15 46.17
CA ALA A 32 5.04 -14.79 46.99
C ALA A 32 5.96 -13.76 47.71
N PRO A 33 6.61 -14.13 48.83
CA PRO A 33 7.70 -13.35 49.43
C PRO A 33 9.02 -13.62 48.70
N ALA A 34 9.81 -12.54 48.51
CA ALA A 34 11.19 -12.52 48.02
C ALA A 34 11.52 -13.38 46.77
N GLY A 35 11.47 -12.75 45.59
CA GLY A 35 11.93 -13.30 44.32
C GLY A 35 10.92 -13.10 43.19
N THR A 36 11.40 -12.88 41.97
CA THR A 36 10.56 -12.71 40.77
C THR A 36 9.92 -14.05 40.40
N ASN A 37 8.78 -14.38 41.03
CA ASN A 37 8.05 -15.60 40.69
C ASN A 37 7.49 -15.51 39.26
N LEU A 38 7.23 -16.68 38.64
CA LEU A 38 6.81 -16.78 37.24
C LEU A 38 5.59 -15.91 36.92
N TRP A 39 4.65 -15.79 37.86
CA TRP A 39 3.45 -14.96 37.72
C TRP A 39 3.76 -13.46 37.67
N THR A 40 4.69 -12.99 38.50
CA THR A 40 5.16 -11.59 38.48
C THR A 40 5.93 -11.29 37.20
N LEU A 41 6.76 -12.22 36.74
CA LEU A 41 7.46 -12.12 35.46
C LEU A 41 6.50 -12.11 34.27
N ALA A 42 5.49 -12.99 34.27
CA ALA A 42 4.46 -13.08 33.23
C ALA A 42 3.63 -11.79 33.17
N ARG A 43 3.21 -11.24 34.32
CA ARG A 43 2.52 -9.95 34.39
C ARG A 43 3.40 -8.80 33.92
N GLY A 44 4.66 -8.76 34.34
CA GLY A 44 5.62 -7.75 33.89
C GLY A 44 5.86 -7.80 32.38
N ALA A 45 5.97 -9.00 31.81
CA ALA A 45 6.05 -9.21 30.37
C ALA A 45 4.77 -8.79 29.65
N ALA A 46 3.60 -9.15 30.20
CA ALA A 46 2.28 -8.78 29.65
C ALA A 46 2.13 -7.25 29.55
N LYS A 47 2.47 -6.53 30.62
CA LYS A 47 2.48 -5.06 30.65
C LYS A 47 3.45 -4.46 29.64
N ARG A 48 4.70 -4.96 29.58
CA ARG A 48 5.74 -4.47 28.66
C ARG A 48 5.34 -4.66 27.20
N LEU A 49 4.77 -5.81 26.86
CA LEU A 49 4.36 -6.16 25.50
C LEU A 49 2.99 -5.60 25.12
N ARG A 50 2.25 -5.02 26.09
CA ARG A 50 0.85 -4.56 25.96
C ARG A 50 -0.05 -5.70 25.47
N VAL A 51 -0.04 -6.81 26.20
CA VAL A 51 -0.82 -8.01 25.92
C VAL A 51 -1.58 -8.44 27.17
N ARG A 52 -2.74 -9.07 26.98
CA ARG A 52 -3.61 -9.64 28.01
C ARG A 52 -3.48 -11.17 27.99
N ILE A 53 -3.18 -11.79 29.13
CA ILE A 53 -3.25 -13.25 29.27
C ILE A 53 -4.66 -13.58 29.77
N ASP A 54 -5.44 -14.23 28.92
CA ASP A 54 -6.79 -14.67 29.22
C ASP A 54 -6.78 -16.13 29.66
N VAL A 55 -7.28 -16.37 30.87
CA VAL A 55 -7.41 -17.71 31.49
C VAL A 55 -8.85 -18.00 31.89
N SER A 56 -9.82 -17.22 31.39
CA SER A 56 -11.24 -17.34 31.76
C SER A 56 -11.93 -18.59 31.20
N GLY A 57 -11.36 -19.23 30.17
CA GLY A 57 -11.91 -20.43 29.56
C GLY A 57 -11.26 -21.71 30.09
N GLU A 58 -12.07 -22.70 30.48
CA GLU A 58 -11.62 -24.04 30.82
C GLU A 58 -10.75 -24.61 29.67
N GLY A 59 -9.48 -24.89 29.97
CA GLY A 59 -8.52 -25.52 29.06
C GLY A 59 -7.96 -24.63 27.92
N ASN A 60 -8.39 -23.38 27.77
CA ASN A 60 -8.02 -22.54 26.62
C ASN A 60 -7.40 -21.20 27.03
N ILE A 61 -6.19 -21.25 27.60
CA ILE A 61 -5.37 -20.05 27.84
C ILE A 61 -5.12 -19.35 26.50
N ARG A 62 -5.33 -18.03 26.44
CA ARG A 62 -5.09 -17.21 25.26
C ARG A 62 -4.24 -16.00 25.61
N ILE A 63 -3.40 -15.57 24.66
CA ILE A 63 -2.71 -14.29 24.72
C ILE A 63 -3.40 -13.38 23.71
N ILE A 64 -3.89 -12.25 24.20
CA ILE A 64 -4.66 -11.28 23.42
C ILE A 64 -3.87 -9.99 23.33
N ALA A 65 -3.70 -9.47 22.13
CA ALA A 65 -3.00 -8.23 21.87
C ALA A 65 -3.66 -7.52 20.69
N ASP A 66 -4.11 -6.29 20.89
CA ASP A 66 -4.98 -5.56 19.97
C ASP A 66 -6.22 -6.43 19.61
N ASP A 67 -6.49 -6.66 18.33
CA ASP A 67 -7.57 -7.51 17.80
C ASP A 67 -7.19 -8.99 17.65
N VAL A 68 -5.96 -9.37 18.04
CA VAL A 68 -5.42 -10.71 17.81
C VAL A 68 -5.49 -11.55 19.09
N SER A 69 -6.13 -12.71 19.01
CA SER A 69 -6.16 -13.74 20.06
C SER A 69 -5.40 -14.99 19.61
N VAL A 70 -4.36 -15.40 20.36
CA VAL A 70 -3.53 -16.57 20.03
C VAL A 70 -3.37 -17.54 21.18
N LEU A 71 -3.24 -18.82 20.84
CA LEU A 71 -2.85 -19.87 21.76
C LEU A 71 -1.36 -19.72 22.16
N PRO A 72 -0.96 -20.17 23.37
CA PRO A 72 0.43 -20.09 23.85
C PRO A 72 1.45 -20.69 22.86
N GLY A 73 1.17 -21.85 22.26
CA GLY A 73 2.04 -22.47 21.26
C GLY A 73 2.21 -21.64 19.97
N LYS A 74 1.32 -20.67 19.71
CA LYS A 74 1.38 -19.74 18.57
C LYS A 74 1.75 -18.31 19.00
N ALA A 75 2.09 -18.09 20.26
CA ALA A 75 2.33 -16.77 20.84
C ALA A 75 3.34 -15.93 20.05
N VAL A 76 4.51 -16.49 19.76
CA VAL A 76 5.58 -15.75 19.05
C VAL A 76 5.11 -15.28 17.67
N ARG A 77 4.41 -16.14 16.91
CA ARG A 77 3.91 -15.79 15.57
C ARG A 77 2.82 -14.72 15.66
N GLY A 78 1.86 -14.88 16.57
CA GLY A 78 0.77 -13.93 16.78
C GLY A 78 1.26 -12.55 17.22
N LEU A 79 2.13 -12.51 18.23
CA LEU A 79 2.67 -11.25 18.74
C LEU A 79 3.56 -10.55 17.71
N ARG A 80 4.34 -11.29 16.90
CA ARG A 80 5.08 -10.71 15.77
C ARG A 80 4.13 -10.09 14.73
N GLN A 81 2.97 -10.70 14.48
CA GLN A 81 1.96 -10.13 13.59
C GLN A 81 1.41 -8.81 14.15
N VAL A 82 1.07 -8.76 15.44
CA VAL A 82 0.59 -7.55 16.12
C VAL A 82 1.62 -6.43 16.05
N VAL A 83 2.87 -6.71 16.39
CA VAL A 83 3.95 -5.73 16.31
C VAL A 83 4.12 -5.20 14.87
N ARG A 84 4.08 -6.09 13.87
CA ARG A 84 4.13 -5.69 12.45
C ARG A 84 2.94 -4.79 12.07
N GLN A 85 1.72 -5.13 12.47
CA GLN A 85 0.53 -4.32 12.21
C GLN A 85 0.67 -2.92 12.83
N ARG A 86 1.12 -2.82 14.09
CA ARG A 86 1.38 -1.53 14.74
C ARG A 86 2.41 -0.69 13.97
N HIS A 87 3.52 -1.29 13.53
CA HIS A 87 4.51 -0.59 12.71
C HIS A 87 3.97 -0.18 11.34
N THR A 88 3.20 -1.05 10.68
CA THR A 88 2.57 -0.77 9.39
C THR A 88 1.58 0.39 9.51
N LEU A 89 0.70 0.39 10.52
CA LEU A 89 -0.24 1.48 10.77
C LEU A 89 0.48 2.80 11.05
N LYS A 90 1.51 2.78 11.91
CA LYS A 90 2.34 3.96 12.20
C LYS A 90 3.03 4.50 10.95
N PHE A 91 3.50 3.60 10.07
CA PHE A 91 4.15 3.98 8.82
C PHE A 91 3.15 4.58 7.82
N ILE A 92 1.99 3.94 7.63
CA ILE A 92 0.92 4.43 6.74
C ILE A 92 0.41 5.79 7.21
N SER A 93 0.30 6.02 8.53
CA SER A 93 -0.14 7.30 9.09
C SER A 93 0.91 8.40 9.01
N ALA A 94 2.15 8.10 8.57
CA ALA A 94 3.19 9.12 8.47
C ALA A 94 2.84 10.13 7.36
N PRO A 95 2.74 11.45 7.65
CA PRO A 95 2.21 12.44 6.70
C PRO A 95 2.94 12.52 5.37
N HIS A 96 4.25 12.23 5.37
CA HIS A 96 5.10 12.33 4.19
C HIS A 96 5.43 10.93 3.63
N GLN A 97 6.21 10.15 4.38
CA GLN A 97 6.70 8.84 3.94
C GLN A 97 5.62 7.75 3.87
N GLY A 98 4.47 7.98 4.52
CA GLY A 98 3.34 7.04 4.55
C GLY A 98 2.37 7.19 3.39
N ARG A 99 2.46 8.27 2.60
CA ARG A 99 1.47 8.60 1.55
C ARG A 99 1.33 7.48 0.53
N VAL A 100 2.44 7.05 -0.06
CA VAL A 100 2.46 5.94 -1.02
C VAL A 100 2.11 4.61 -0.36
N ALA A 101 2.54 4.40 0.88
CA ALA A 101 2.21 3.20 1.64
C ALA A 101 0.70 3.06 1.88
N SER A 102 -0.01 4.17 2.10
CA SER A 102 -1.47 4.18 2.29
C SER A 102 -2.22 3.66 1.06
N ALA A 103 -1.81 4.07 -0.14
CA ALA A 103 -2.38 3.61 -1.39
C ALA A 103 -2.04 2.14 -1.65
N LEU A 104 -0.78 1.73 -1.42
CA LEU A 104 -0.35 0.34 -1.55
C LEU A 104 -1.09 -0.59 -0.59
N ALA A 105 -1.49 -0.11 0.59
CA ALA A 105 -2.24 -0.87 1.60
C ALA A 105 -3.72 -1.08 1.24
N THR A 106 -4.26 -0.35 0.26
CA THR A 106 -5.64 -0.60 -0.23
C THR A 106 -5.77 -1.91 -0.99
N ASP A 107 -4.65 -2.45 -1.49
CA ASP A 107 -4.61 -3.74 -2.18
C ASP A 107 -4.82 -4.90 -1.19
N ARG A 108 -5.88 -5.66 -1.41
CA ARG A 108 -6.22 -6.83 -0.58
C ARG A 108 -5.25 -8.02 -0.79
N SER A 109 -4.41 -7.99 -1.83
CA SER A 109 -3.43 -9.04 -2.14
C SER A 109 -2.04 -8.77 -1.54
N THR A 110 -1.87 -9.11 -0.26
CA THR A 110 -0.59 -8.93 0.48
C THR A 110 0.61 -9.64 -0.16
N LYS A 111 0.40 -10.74 -0.91
CA LYS A 111 1.47 -11.50 -1.57
C LYS A 111 2.09 -10.77 -2.76
N ASP A 112 1.34 -9.89 -3.42
CA ASP A 112 1.83 -9.23 -4.63
C ASP A 112 2.69 -8.02 -4.31
N ILE A 113 2.38 -7.27 -3.25
CA ILE A 113 3.24 -6.19 -2.74
C ILE A 113 4.64 -6.73 -2.40
N ALA A 114 4.71 -7.84 -1.66
CA ALA A 114 5.99 -8.46 -1.29
C ALA A 114 6.82 -8.88 -2.52
N ARG A 115 6.16 -9.28 -3.61
CA ARG A 115 6.84 -9.62 -4.87
C ARG A 115 7.38 -8.39 -5.58
N LEU A 116 6.65 -7.27 -5.53
CA LEU A 116 7.06 -5.95 -6.05
C LEU A 116 8.14 -5.26 -5.23
N THR A 117 8.58 -5.87 -4.12
CA THR A 117 9.71 -5.45 -3.30
C THR A 117 10.83 -6.49 -3.27
N SER A 118 10.80 -7.48 -4.16
CA SER A 118 11.75 -8.59 -4.18
C SER A 118 12.46 -8.71 -5.54
N ARG A 119 13.67 -9.29 -5.56
CA ARG A 119 14.51 -9.51 -6.77
C ARG A 119 13.88 -10.38 -7.86
N LYS A 120 12.68 -10.95 -7.67
CA LYS A 120 11.99 -11.74 -8.70
C LYS A 120 11.21 -10.84 -9.66
N THR A 121 11.79 -9.72 -10.07
CA THR A 121 11.22 -8.81 -11.05
C THR A 121 12.26 -8.55 -12.12
N ASP A 122 11.80 -8.03 -13.24
CA ASP A 122 12.59 -7.54 -14.35
C ASP A 122 13.03 -6.06 -14.14
N LEU A 123 13.01 -5.60 -12.89
CA LEU A 123 13.55 -4.29 -12.50
C LEU A 123 15.07 -4.38 -12.40
N GLN A 124 15.76 -3.38 -12.96
CA GLN A 124 17.21 -3.26 -12.91
C GLN A 124 17.68 -2.83 -11.51
N HIS A 125 18.99 -2.94 -11.24
CA HIS A 125 19.56 -2.50 -9.97
C HIS A 125 19.26 -1.02 -9.69
N ASP A 126 19.39 -0.17 -10.71
CA ASP A 126 19.17 1.27 -10.58
C ASP A 126 17.71 1.65 -10.35
N ASP A 127 16.76 0.83 -10.84
CA ASP A 127 15.34 1.02 -10.53
C ASP A 127 15.09 0.98 -9.02
N TRP A 128 15.76 0.09 -8.30
CA TRP A 128 15.59 -0.04 -6.85
C TRP A 128 16.12 1.18 -6.09
N ARG A 129 17.19 1.83 -6.60
CA ARG A 129 17.74 3.06 -6.02
C ARG A 129 16.69 4.16 -5.96
N TYR A 130 15.90 4.31 -7.03
CA TYR A 130 14.87 5.34 -7.13
C TYR A 130 13.53 4.90 -6.53
N LEU A 131 13.11 3.64 -6.74
CA LEU A 131 11.79 3.16 -6.34
C LEU A 131 11.56 3.29 -4.83
N HIS A 132 12.53 2.89 -4.01
CA HIS A 132 12.39 3.00 -2.56
C HIS A 132 12.32 4.45 -2.09
N ARG A 133 13.13 5.33 -2.69
CA ARG A 133 13.08 6.76 -2.40
C ARG A 133 11.76 7.37 -2.84
N ALA A 134 11.27 7.04 -4.03
CA ALA A 134 9.99 7.50 -4.54
C ALA A 134 8.82 7.07 -3.64
N ARG A 135 8.79 5.80 -3.20
CA ARG A 135 7.77 5.28 -2.28
C ARG A 135 7.81 5.91 -0.89
N LEU A 136 8.98 6.38 -0.46
CA LEU A 136 9.12 7.11 0.79
C LEU A 136 8.99 8.63 0.59
N ASP A 137 8.75 9.08 -0.64
CA ASP A 137 8.69 10.49 -1.00
C ASP A 137 10.01 11.21 -0.61
N LEU A 138 11.15 10.55 -0.82
CA LEU A 138 12.53 10.94 -0.48
C LEU A 138 13.41 11.16 -1.73
N LEU A 139 12.81 11.41 -2.89
CA LEU A 139 13.57 11.74 -4.08
C LEU A 139 14.27 13.11 -3.89
N PRO A 140 15.45 13.32 -4.51
CA PRO A 140 16.17 14.59 -4.42
C PRO A 140 15.52 15.66 -5.33
N LEU A 141 14.27 16.01 -5.03
CA LEU A 141 13.46 16.98 -5.77
C LEU A 141 13.38 18.30 -5.02
N ARG A 142 13.31 19.41 -5.76
CA ARG A 142 13.43 20.76 -5.19
C ARG A 142 12.27 21.15 -4.28
N GLY A 143 11.08 20.63 -4.53
CA GLY A 143 9.82 21.02 -3.88
C GLY A 143 9.62 20.48 -2.46
N TYR A 144 10.49 19.58 -1.98
CA TYR A 144 10.42 19.10 -0.60
C TYR A 144 11.00 20.13 0.39
N SER A 145 10.51 20.08 1.63
CA SER A 145 10.90 21.03 2.68
C SER A 145 12.37 20.92 3.10
N TRP A 146 12.95 19.73 3.02
CA TRP A 146 14.36 19.47 3.32
C TRP A 146 15.30 19.69 2.13
N SER A 147 14.78 20.06 0.96
CA SER A 147 15.61 20.44 -0.18
C SER A 147 16.32 21.76 0.12
N SER A 148 17.63 21.80 -0.12
CA SER A 148 18.46 23.01 0.01
C SER A 148 18.20 24.04 -1.09
N SER A 149 17.42 23.70 -2.12
CA SER A 149 17.08 24.64 -3.20
C SER A 149 16.10 25.70 -2.72
N ASP A 150 16.46 26.98 -2.86
CA ASP A 150 15.56 28.11 -2.60
C ASP A 150 14.39 28.14 -3.59
N ASN A 151 14.68 27.84 -4.86
CA ASN A 151 13.64 27.68 -5.86
C ASN A 151 12.99 26.28 -5.73
N LYS A 152 11.71 26.26 -5.37
CA LYS A 152 10.92 25.03 -5.22
C LYS A 152 10.23 24.58 -6.51
N THR A 153 10.25 25.38 -7.57
CA THR A 153 9.63 25.02 -8.85
C THR A 153 10.40 23.92 -9.57
N CYS A 154 9.69 23.21 -10.44
CA CYS A 154 10.26 22.16 -11.27
C CYS A 154 11.45 22.66 -12.08
N ARG A 155 12.61 22.01 -11.91
CA ARG A 155 13.84 22.33 -12.64
C ARG A 155 13.73 22.24 -14.17
N HIS A 156 12.71 21.54 -14.67
CA HIS A 156 12.48 21.29 -16.09
C HIS A 156 11.39 22.17 -16.67
N CYS A 157 10.20 22.17 -16.07
CA CYS A 157 9.06 22.92 -16.64
C CYS A 157 8.79 24.27 -15.96
N GLY A 158 9.34 24.52 -14.76
CA GLY A 158 9.14 25.78 -14.02
C GLY A 158 7.73 26.03 -13.44
N GLU A 159 6.72 25.22 -13.76
CA GLU A 159 5.30 25.56 -13.50
C GLU A 159 4.79 25.25 -12.07
N SER A 160 5.33 24.25 -11.38
CA SER A 160 4.81 23.83 -10.08
C SER A 160 5.89 23.28 -9.16
N SER A 161 5.56 23.07 -7.88
CA SER A 161 6.49 22.52 -6.89
C SER A 161 7.04 21.16 -7.34
N GLU A 162 8.36 21.03 -7.35
CA GLU A 162 9.05 19.84 -7.82
C GLU A 162 8.96 18.70 -6.79
N ASN A 163 7.93 17.88 -6.88
CA ASN A 163 7.72 16.72 -6.02
C ASN A 163 7.35 15.48 -6.85
N GLY A 164 7.30 14.30 -6.21
CA GLY A 164 7.00 13.04 -6.90
C GLY A 164 5.68 13.07 -7.68
N PHE A 165 4.64 13.72 -7.13
CA PHE A 165 3.36 13.90 -7.81
C PHE A 165 3.49 14.72 -9.10
N HIS A 166 4.26 15.81 -9.07
CA HIS A 166 4.52 16.58 -10.28
C HIS A 166 5.34 15.77 -11.29
N VAL A 167 6.51 15.31 -10.89
CA VAL A 167 7.48 14.66 -11.78
C VAL A 167 6.89 13.42 -12.47
N LEU A 168 6.16 12.58 -11.74
CA LEU A 168 5.65 11.32 -12.26
C LEU A 168 4.30 11.42 -12.97
N ASN A 169 3.54 12.51 -12.80
CA ASN A 169 2.16 12.56 -13.28
C ASN A 169 1.72 13.88 -13.92
N ASN A 170 2.39 15.00 -13.65
CA ASN A 170 1.93 16.32 -14.11
C ASN A 170 3.00 17.16 -14.83
N CYS A 171 4.26 16.71 -14.86
CA CYS A 171 5.32 17.43 -15.56
C CYS A 171 5.13 17.31 -17.07
N ARG A 172 4.92 18.45 -17.74
CA ARG A 172 4.74 18.51 -19.21
C ARG A 172 5.94 17.98 -19.98
N VAL A 173 7.15 18.20 -19.46
CA VAL A 173 8.39 17.67 -20.07
C VAL A 173 8.39 16.14 -20.08
N ASN A 174 7.80 15.51 -19.05
CA ASN A 174 7.72 14.04 -18.96
C ASN A 174 6.45 13.47 -19.63
N LEU A 175 5.68 14.26 -20.37
CA LEU A 175 4.41 13.80 -20.95
C LEU A 175 4.61 12.61 -21.89
N THR A 176 5.64 12.65 -22.74
CA THR A 176 5.97 11.54 -23.67
C THR A 176 6.21 10.24 -22.91
N LEU A 177 7.04 10.26 -21.86
CA LEU A 177 7.29 9.09 -21.02
C LEU A 177 6.06 8.64 -20.23
N ALA A 178 5.24 9.60 -19.77
CA ALA A 178 3.99 9.29 -19.08
C ALA A 178 3.02 8.54 -20.01
N THR A 179 2.95 8.94 -21.28
CA THR A 179 2.17 8.26 -22.33
C THR A 179 2.74 6.87 -22.63
N GLN A 180 4.06 6.73 -22.79
CA GLN A 180 4.68 5.41 -22.99
C GLN A 180 4.41 4.45 -21.82
N ARG A 181 4.48 4.94 -20.58
CA ARG A 181 4.13 4.16 -19.38
C ARG A 181 2.66 3.72 -19.40
N HIS A 182 1.77 4.62 -19.82
CA HIS A 182 0.35 4.33 -19.97
C HIS A 182 0.13 3.24 -21.04
N ASP A 183 0.72 3.41 -22.21
CA ASP A 183 0.56 2.51 -23.36
C ASP A 183 1.13 1.11 -23.06
N ALA A 184 2.19 1.01 -22.27
CA ALA A 184 2.71 -0.27 -21.79
C ALA A 184 1.68 -1.04 -20.94
N VAL A 185 0.84 -0.35 -20.16
CA VAL A 185 -0.25 -0.99 -19.41
C VAL A 185 -1.41 -1.34 -20.33
N LEU A 186 -1.76 -0.45 -21.25
CA LEU A 186 -2.81 -0.68 -22.24
C LEU A 186 -2.52 -1.91 -23.11
N GLU A 187 -1.27 -2.06 -23.58
CA GLU A 187 -0.84 -3.22 -24.35
C GLU A 187 -0.96 -4.53 -23.56
N LEU A 188 -0.62 -4.52 -22.27
CA LEU A 188 -0.83 -5.68 -21.40
C LEU A 188 -2.30 -6.04 -21.22
N LEU A 189 -3.18 -5.04 -21.18
CA LEU A 189 -4.63 -5.23 -21.09
C LEU A 189 -5.16 -5.82 -22.40
N TYR A 190 -4.77 -5.26 -23.54
CA TYR A 190 -5.11 -5.78 -24.85
C TYR A 190 -4.69 -7.25 -25.00
N GLN A 191 -3.44 -7.59 -24.69
CA GLN A 191 -2.95 -8.98 -24.70
C GLN A 191 -3.73 -9.90 -23.77
N LEU A 192 -4.24 -9.41 -22.63
CA LEU A 192 -5.10 -10.19 -21.75
C LEU A 192 -6.45 -10.46 -22.40
N LEU A 193 -7.09 -9.42 -22.95
CA LEU A 193 -8.40 -9.49 -23.59
C LEU A 193 -8.37 -10.42 -24.81
N SER A 194 -7.38 -10.28 -25.69
CA SER A 194 -7.23 -11.14 -26.87
C SER A 194 -7.04 -12.61 -26.49
N ARG A 195 -6.22 -12.92 -25.47
CA ARG A 195 -6.06 -14.29 -24.96
C ARG A 195 -7.31 -14.87 -24.32
N LYS A 196 -8.25 -14.01 -23.92
CA LYS A 196 -9.57 -14.40 -23.40
C LYS A 196 -10.65 -14.46 -24.47
N GLY A 197 -10.30 -14.21 -25.74
CA GLY A 197 -11.22 -14.28 -26.87
C GLY A 197 -12.10 -13.03 -27.03
N TYR A 198 -11.77 -11.93 -26.36
CA TYR A 198 -12.48 -10.66 -26.55
C TYR A 198 -11.96 -9.93 -27.79
N THR A 199 -12.88 -9.45 -28.62
CA THR A 199 -12.59 -8.52 -29.72
C THR A 199 -12.54 -7.10 -29.16
N ALA A 200 -11.37 -6.71 -28.66
CA ALA A 200 -11.13 -5.37 -28.13
C ALA A 200 -10.68 -4.42 -29.25
N ILE A 201 -11.31 -3.26 -29.33
CA ILE A 201 -10.94 -2.15 -30.21
C ILE A 201 -10.20 -1.12 -29.36
N ILE A 202 -8.97 -0.79 -29.77
CA ILE A 202 -8.09 0.09 -29.01
C ILE A 202 -8.14 1.50 -29.61
N ASN A 203 -8.21 2.51 -28.74
CA ASN A 203 -7.97 3.90 -29.16
C ASN A 203 -8.87 4.35 -30.34
N ARG A 204 -10.15 3.94 -30.35
CA ARG A 204 -11.12 4.34 -31.37
C ARG A 204 -11.99 5.50 -30.88
N GLU A 205 -12.17 6.51 -31.72
CA GLU A 205 -13.17 7.56 -31.48
C GLU A 205 -14.58 6.99 -31.63
N LEU A 206 -15.44 7.21 -30.63
CA LEU A 206 -16.79 6.67 -30.61
C LEU A 206 -17.69 7.41 -31.62
N PRO A 207 -18.54 6.74 -32.41
CA PRO A 207 -19.34 7.41 -33.44
C PRO A 207 -20.21 8.57 -32.94
N GLU A 208 -20.73 8.45 -31.71
CA GLU A 208 -21.61 9.41 -31.07
C GLU A 208 -20.89 10.53 -30.29
N SER A 209 -19.56 10.58 -30.28
CA SER A 209 -18.80 11.62 -29.58
C SER A 209 -17.40 11.85 -30.17
N ARG A 210 -16.65 12.85 -29.68
CA ARG A 210 -15.20 12.96 -29.97
C ARG A 210 -14.32 12.24 -28.96
N LEU A 211 -14.94 11.46 -28.07
CA LEU A 211 -14.22 10.75 -27.03
C LEU A 211 -13.67 9.44 -27.57
N LYS A 212 -12.48 9.11 -27.07
CA LYS A 212 -11.69 7.96 -27.48
C LYS A 212 -11.30 7.19 -26.23
N PRO A 213 -12.09 6.20 -25.78
CA PRO A 213 -11.68 5.31 -24.71
C PRO A 213 -10.49 4.48 -25.14
N ASP A 214 -9.65 4.08 -24.18
CA ASP A 214 -8.46 3.27 -24.47
C ASP A 214 -8.85 1.90 -25.03
N VAL A 215 -9.92 1.29 -24.50
CA VAL A 215 -10.49 0.02 -24.97
C VAL A 215 -12.00 0.13 -25.07
N GLU A 216 -12.54 -0.33 -26.20
CA GLU A 216 -13.97 -0.60 -26.41
C GLU A 216 -14.17 -2.07 -26.78
N LEU A 217 -15.14 -2.73 -26.16
CA LEU A 217 -15.57 -4.09 -26.52
C LEU A 217 -17.07 -4.28 -26.23
N GLU A 218 -17.66 -5.33 -26.80
CA GLU A 218 -19.03 -5.72 -26.52
C GLU A 218 -19.05 -6.93 -25.57
N VAL A 219 -19.88 -6.84 -24.52
CA VAL A 219 -20.09 -7.92 -23.55
C VAL A 219 -21.59 -8.12 -23.38
N SER A 220 -22.09 -9.30 -23.76
CA SER A 220 -23.52 -9.65 -23.68
C SER A 220 -24.44 -8.61 -24.34
N GLY A 221 -24.08 -8.12 -25.53
CA GLY A 221 -24.84 -7.11 -26.27
C GLY A 221 -24.73 -5.68 -25.72
N THR A 222 -23.90 -5.45 -24.69
CA THR A 222 -23.68 -4.13 -24.09
C THR A 222 -22.28 -3.62 -24.42
N ARG A 223 -22.17 -2.35 -24.84
CA ARG A 223 -20.89 -1.68 -25.01
C ARG A 223 -20.22 -1.49 -23.64
N LEU A 224 -18.99 -2.01 -23.52
CA LEU A 224 -18.11 -1.83 -22.40
C LEU A 224 -16.87 -1.03 -22.82
N MET A 225 -16.55 -0.01 -22.03
CA MET A 225 -15.33 0.79 -22.18
C MET A 225 -14.41 0.58 -20.99
N ILE A 226 -13.13 0.35 -21.25
CA ILE A 226 -12.09 0.28 -20.22
C ILE A 226 -11.06 1.36 -20.54
N ASP A 227 -10.86 2.27 -19.59
CA ASP A 227 -9.95 3.41 -19.75
C ASP A 227 -8.87 3.34 -18.69
N VAL A 228 -7.61 3.33 -19.12
CA VAL A 228 -6.44 3.21 -18.27
C VAL A 228 -6.12 4.58 -17.66
N ALA A 229 -5.73 4.55 -16.39
CA ALA A 229 -5.21 5.71 -15.71
C ALA A 229 -4.04 5.32 -14.81
N VAL A 230 -2.89 5.96 -15.00
CA VAL A 230 -1.75 5.86 -14.08
C VAL A 230 -1.66 7.16 -13.29
N SER A 231 -1.96 7.10 -12.00
CA SER A 231 -1.97 8.25 -11.08
C SER A 231 -0.88 8.11 -10.02
N TYR A 232 -0.55 9.20 -9.33
CA TYR A 232 0.38 9.11 -8.21
C TYR A 232 -0.25 8.31 -7.07
N ASP A 233 0.56 7.48 -6.40
CA ASP A 233 0.14 6.52 -5.38
C ASP A 233 -0.35 7.19 -4.09
N ILE A 234 -1.53 7.76 -4.15
CA ILE A 234 -2.27 8.29 -3.01
C ILE A 234 -3.70 7.84 -3.18
N SER A 235 -4.33 7.30 -2.15
CA SER A 235 -5.68 6.73 -2.22
C SER A 235 -6.67 7.70 -2.86
N ASP A 236 -6.65 8.97 -2.46
CA ASP A 236 -7.52 10.00 -3.01
C ASP A 236 -7.25 10.30 -4.49
N ASN A 237 -5.99 10.24 -4.92
CA ASN A 237 -5.64 10.42 -6.34
C ASN A 237 -6.14 9.26 -7.20
N LEU A 238 -6.04 8.03 -6.71
CA LEU A 238 -6.54 6.84 -7.40
C LEU A 238 -8.07 6.91 -7.52
N GLN A 239 -8.76 7.25 -6.42
CA GLN A 239 -10.21 7.45 -6.40
C GLN A 239 -10.64 8.58 -7.36
N ALA A 240 -9.95 9.71 -7.31
CA ALA A 240 -10.24 10.85 -8.18
C ALA A 240 -10.02 10.51 -9.66
N ALA A 241 -8.98 9.73 -9.97
CA ALA A 241 -8.73 9.24 -11.34
C ALA A 241 -9.84 8.31 -11.81
N TYR A 242 -10.29 7.38 -10.96
CA TYR A 242 -11.43 6.52 -11.24
C TYR A 242 -12.68 7.35 -11.54
N ASN A 243 -13.07 8.25 -10.63
CA ASN A 243 -14.27 9.07 -10.76
C ASN A 243 -14.23 9.95 -12.02
N ARG A 244 -13.07 10.56 -12.34
CA ARG A 244 -12.93 11.38 -13.56
C ARG A 244 -13.23 10.57 -14.82
N LYS A 245 -12.75 9.33 -14.92
CA LYS A 245 -13.00 8.46 -16.08
C LYS A 245 -14.46 8.00 -16.12
N VAL A 246 -15.06 7.66 -14.97
CA VAL A 246 -16.51 7.35 -14.90
C VAL A 246 -17.33 8.54 -15.41
N THR A 247 -17.16 9.73 -14.83
CA THR A 247 -17.88 10.95 -15.25
C THR A 247 -17.70 11.23 -16.74
N LYS A 248 -16.49 11.01 -17.27
CA LYS A 248 -16.16 11.23 -18.68
C LYS A 248 -16.95 10.33 -19.64
N TYR A 249 -17.19 9.06 -19.31
CA TYR A 249 -17.73 8.08 -20.26
C TYR A 249 -19.08 7.45 -19.89
N GLN A 250 -19.57 7.62 -18.65
CA GLN A 250 -20.79 6.94 -18.17
C GLN A 250 -22.04 7.20 -19.03
N HIS A 251 -22.09 8.33 -19.75
CA HIS A 251 -23.21 8.68 -20.62
C HIS A 251 -23.16 7.99 -21.99
N LEU A 252 -22.08 7.26 -22.31
CA LEU A 252 -21.85 6.58 -23.60
C LEU A 252 -21.96 5.04 -23.49
N GLY A 253 -22.11 4.51 -22.27
CA GLY A 253 -22.20 3.08 -22.01
C GLY A 253 -21.60 2.68 -20.66
N GLN A 254 -21.40 1.39 -20.45
CA GLN A 254 -20.76 0.89 -19.24
C GLN A 254 -19.26 1.19 -19.28
N VAL A 255 -18.74 1.84 -18.23
CA VAL A 255 -17.32 2.18 -18.12
C VAL A 255 -16.72 1.53 -16.88
N LEU A 256 -15.56 0.88 -17.06
CA LEU A 256 -14.76 0.33 -15.99
C LEU A 256 -13.32 0.87 -16.09
N PRO A 257 -12.99 1.98 -15.40
CA PRO A 257 -11.63 2.50 -15.40
C PRO A 257 -10.64 1.50 -14.80
N LEU A 258 -9.48 1.32 -15.45
CA LEU A 258 -8.35 0.56 -14.93
C LEU A 258 -7.34 1.52 -14.31
N VAL A 259 -7.34 1.64 -12.97
CA VAL A 259 -6.52 2.64 -12.27
C VAL A 259 -5.33 1.99 -11.55
N LEU A 260 -4.13 2.49 -11.85
CA LEU A 260 -2.88 2.06 -11.22
C LEU A 260 -2.14 3.25 -10.62
N GLY A 261 -1.33 2.95 -9.59
CA GLY A 261 -0.32 3.86 -9.09
C GLY A 261 0.96 3.82 -9.94
N SER A 262 1.59 4.98 -10.16
CA SER A 262 2.91 5.10 -10.79
C SER A 262 4.01 4.31 -10.06
N LEU A 263 3.87 4.10 -8.75
CA LEU A 263 4.79 3.36 -7.88
C LEU A 263 4.25 1.98 -7.47
N GLY A 264 3.21 1.52 -8.16
CA GLY A 264 2.72 0.15 -8.10
C GLY A 264 1.49 -0.06 -7.21
N SER A 265 0.72 0.96 -6.85
CA SER A 265 -0.60 0.78 -6.24
C SER A 265 -1.60 0.16 -7.22
N TRP A 266 -2.58 -0.55 -6.69
CA TRP A 266 -3.65 -1.20 -7.45
C TRP A 266 -4.98 -0.75 -6.88
N TYR A 267 -5.81 -0.11 -7.69
CA TYR A 267 -7.09 0.39 -7.22
C TYR A 267 -8.10 -0.76 -7.04
N PRO A 268 -8.78 -0.89 -5.89
CA PRO A 268 -9.64 -2.05 -5.61
C PRO A 268 -10.78 -2.29 -6.61
N MET A 269 -11.36 -1.25 -7.20
CA MET A 269 -12.45 -1.41 -8.19
C MET A 269 -11.98 -1.96 -9.53
N ASN A 270 -10.67 -2.09 -9.76
CA ASN A 270 -10.18 -2.83 -10.92
C ASN A 270 -10.68 -4.28 -10.93
N GLU A 271 -10.99 -4.85 -9.75
CA GLU A 271 -11.54 -6.22 -9.65
C GLU A 271 -12.92 -6.38 -10.31
N ASP A 272 -13.63 -5.28 -10.58
CA ASP A 272 -14.90 -5.30 -11.31
C ASP A 272 -14.67 -5.68 -12.78
N ILE A 273 -13.55 -5.26 -13.38
CA ILE A 273 -13.14 -5.67 -14.74
C ILE A 273 -12.98 -7.20 -14.79
N ARG A 274 -12.28 -7.77 -13.81
CA ARG A 274 -12.08 -9.22 -13.73
C ARG A 274 -13.41 -9.94 -13.61
N SER A 275 -14.30 -9.44 -12.73
CA SER A 275 -15.57 -10.08 -12.41
C SER A 275 -16.53 -10.04 -13.60
N LEU A 276 -16.66 -8.87 -14.24
CA LEU A 276 -17.53 -8.68 -15.41
C LEU A 276 -17.07 -9.51 -16.63
N LEU A 277 -15.75 -9.57 -16.86
CA LEU A 277 -15.16 -10.30 -17.98
C LEU A 277 -14.85 -11.77 -17.67
N GLY A 278 -15.30 -12.30 -16.53
CA GLY A 278 -15.06 -13.70 -16.17
C GLY A 278 -13.59 -14.13 -16.18
N ILE A 279 -12.65 -13.21 -15.93
CA ILE A 279 -11.22 -13.49 -16.03
C ILE A 279 -10.80 -14.32 -14.82
N ASP A 280 -10.21 -15.49 -15.08
CA ASP A 280 -9.73 -16.38 -14.03
C ASP A 280 -8.68 -15.71 -13.14
N HIS A 281 -8.65 -16.11 -11.87
CA HIS A 281 -7.80 -15.50 -10.86
C HIS A 281 -6.30 -15.55 -11.22
N ARG A 282 -5.82 -16.63 -11.87
CA ARG A 282 -4.39 -16.79 -12.21
C ARG A 282 -3.98 -15.81 -13.30
N SER A 283 -4.79 -15.69 -14.35
CA SER A 283 -4.57 -14.72 -15.43
C SER A 283 -4.62 -13.29 -14.90
N TRP A 284 -5.58 -12.99 -14.03
CA TRP A 284 -5.71 -11.66 -13.44
C TRP A 284 -4.54 -11.29 -12.54
N CYS A 285 -4.10 -12.18 -11.65
CA CYS A 285 -2.91 -11.92 -10.83
C CYS A 285 -1.65 -11.70 -11.67
N THR A 286 -1.49 -12.46 -12.76
CA THR A 286 -0.38 -12.27 -13.70
C THR A 286 -0.45 -10.90 -14.37
N PHE A 287 -1.62 -10.51 -14.88
CA PHE A 287 -1.85 -9.20 -15.46
C PHE A 287 -1.57 -8.07 -14.46
N ARG A 288 -2.24 -8.09 -13.31
CA ARG A 288 -2.04 -7.12 -12.21
C ARG A 288 -0.56 -6.93 -11.90
N ARG A 289 0.20 -8.01 -11.76
CA ARG A 289 1.63 -7.94 -11.49
C ARG A 289 2.40 -7.28 -12.64
N ARG A 290 2.17 -7.70 -13.89
CA ARG A 290 2.87 -7.14 -15.07
C ARG A 290 2.54 -5.66 -15.25
N SER A 291 1.29 -5.25 -15.10
CA SER A 291 0.85 -3.86 -15.25
C SER A 291 1.44 -2.95 -14.18
N ARG A 292 1.52 -3.41 -12.93
CA ARG A 292 2.20 -2.68 -11.84
C ARG A 292 3.69 -2.54 -12.11
N LEU A 293 4.34 -3.58 -12.64
CA LEU A 293 5.76 -3.51 -13.02
C LEU A 293 5.98 -2.55 -14.20
N ALA A 294 5.12 -2.57 -15.21
CA ALA A 294 5.18 -1.62 -16.32
C ALA A 294 5.05 -0.16 -15.83
N ALA A 295 4.09 0.11 -14.95
CA ALA A 295 3.92 1.43 -14.33
C ALA A 295 5.16 1.85 -13.52
N ILE A 296 5.73 0.94 -12.72
CA ILE A 296 6.95 1.21 -11.95
C ILE A 296 8.12 1.52 -12.90
N LYS A 297 8.34 0.68 -13.92
CA LYS A 297 9.45 0.83 -14.86
C LYS A 297 9.44 2.17 -15.58
N GLY A 298 8.31 2.53 -16.18
CA GLY A 298 8.16 3.83 -16.83
C GLY A 298 8.36 4.99 -15.84
N SER A 299 7.92 4.83 -14.59
CA SER A 299 8.16 5.85 -13.56
C SER A 299 9.63 5.97 -13.15
N MET A 300 10.38 4.86 -13.13
CA MET A 300 11.82 4.90 -12.84
C MET A 300 12.60 5.55 -13.96
N GLU A 301 12.19 5.33 -15.21
CA GLU A 301 12.73 6.02 -16.38
C GLU A 301 12.48 7.53 -16.33
N MET A 302 11.25 7.95 -16.03
CA MET A 302 10.92 9.36 -15.80
C MET A 302 11.78 10.00 -14.71
N ILE A 303 12.01 9.30 -13.58
CA ILE A 303 12.86 9.82 -12.50
C ILE A 303 14.32 9.91 -12.96
N ARG A 304 14.82 8.89 -13.67
CA ARG A 304 16.19 8.85 -14.17
C ARG A 304 16.44 10.04 -15.11
N GLU A 305 15.59 10.24 -16.11
CA GLU A 305 15.71 11.38 -17.04
C GLU A 305 15.59 12.71 -16.31
N HIS A 306 14.61 12.86 -15.42
CA HIS A 306 14.40 14.10 -14.68
C HIS A 306 15.60 14.48 -13.79
N LEU A 307 16.31 13.50 -13.24
CA LEU A 307 17.47 13.71 -12.36
C LEU A 307 18.82 13.74 -13.10
N ALA A 308 18.94 13.07 -14.25
CA ALA A 308 20.20 12.99 -15.00
C ALA A 308 20.66 14.37 -15.50
N THR A 309 19.73 15.26 -15.86
CA THR A 309 20.01 16.61 -16.36
C THR A 309 20.49 17.59 -15.28
N THR A 310 20.80 17.12 -14.06
CA THR A 310 21.25 17.95 -12.94
C THR A 310 22.72 17.79 -12.57
N ASP A 311 23.43 16.83 -13.18
CA ASP A 311 24.83 16.55 -12.82
C ASP A 311 25.86 17.44 -13.56
N ASP A 312 25.44 18.31 -14.48
CA ASP A 312 26.37 19.20 -15.22
C ASP A 312 26.80 20.47 -14.46
N HIS A 313 26.34 20.72 -13.23
CA HIS A 313 26.64 21.98 -12.50
C HIS A 313 27.23 21.79 -11.09
N ASN A 314 27.68 20.59 -10.70
CA ASN A 314 28.30 20.37 -9.38
C ASN A 314 29.58 19.51 -9.43
N ILE A 315 30.35 19.64 -10.51
CA ILE A 315 31.77 19.28 -10.52
C ILE A 315 32.52 20.62 -10.55
N HIS A 316 33.30 20.89 -9.49
CA HIS A 316 33.96 22.16 -9.13
C HIS A 316 33.20 23.04 -8.14
N MET A 317 33.22 22.64 -6.86
CA MET A 317 33.75 23.45 -5.76
C MET A 317 34.29 22.54 -4.66
#